data_AF-A0AA92TRW8-F1
#
_entry.id   AF-A0AA92TRW8-F1
#
_cell.length_a   1.000
_cell.length_b   1.000
_cell.length_c   1.000
_cell.angle_alpha   90.00
_cell.angle_beta   90.00
_cell.angle_gamma   90.00
#
_symmetry.space_group_name_H-M   'P 1'
#
loop_
_entity.id
_entity.type
_entity.pdbx_description
1 polymer ?
#
loop_
_entity_poly.entity_id
_entity_poly.type
_entity_poly.pdbx_seq_one_letter_code
_entity_poly.pdbx_strand_id
1 'polypeptide(L)'
;MEDRELLLKSDPEFDRLAFTVLAIEASAQKMGISPSEMRKRLDKVGLIKSLIQDCYDTLHTESREAVASDVVEALKNWERKE
;
A
#
# COMPACT_ATOMS: atom_id res chain seq x y z
N MET A 1 -17.55 -1.22 37.42
CA MET A 1 -18.01 -1.57 36.07
C MET A 1 -17.60 -0.41 35.21
N GLU A 2 -16.44 -0.51 34.59
CA GLU A 2 -16.01 0.36 33.50
C GLU A 2 -15.03 -0.49 32.69
N ASP A 3 -15.68 -1.19 31.78
CA ASP A 3 -15.16 -2.17 30.85
C ASP A 3 -14.00 -1.59 30.02
N ARG A 4 -12.89 -2.34 30.01
CA ARG A 4 -12.15 -2.69 28.79
C ARG A 4 -12.00 -1.59 27.73
N GLU A 5 -11.47 -0.43 28.08
CA GLU A 5 -10.70 0.37 27.14
C GLU A 5 -9.24 -0.13 27.11
N LEU A 6 -9.07 -1.43 26.83
CA LEU A 6 -7.92 -1.87 26.03
C LEU A 6 -8.22 -1.35 24.62
N LEU A 7 -8.16 -0.03 24.47
CA LEU A 7 -8.20 0.65 23.20
C LEU A 7 -7.12 -0.03 22.39
N LEU A 8 -7.58 -0.77 21.39
CA LEU A 8 -6.82 -1.34 20.31
C LEU A 8 -5.95 -0.20 19.79
N LYS A 9 -4.76 -0.02 20.37
CA LYS A 9 -3.70 0.78 19.77
C LYS A 9 -3.40 -0.02 18.54
N SER A 10 -4.06 0.29 17.44
CA SER A 10 -3.77 -0.35 16.19
C SER A 10 -2.29 -0.18 15.99
N ASP A 11 -1.56 -1.29 16.05
CA ASP A 11 -0.12 -1.23 15.93
C ASP A 11 0.15 -0.52 14.61
N PRO A 12 0.90 0.59 14.62
CA PRO A 12 1.13 1.40 13.43
C PRO A 12 1.76 0.56 12.31
N GLU A 13 2.44 -0.53 12.67
CA GLU A 13 2.96 -1.53 11.75
C GLU A 13 1.88 -2.41 11.11
N PHE A 14 0.82 -2.75 11.85
CA PHE A 14 -0.30 -3.54 11.33
C PHE A 14 -1.15 -2.74 10.35
N ASP A 15 -1.46 -1.48 10.66
CA ASP A 15 -2.16 -0.58 9.74
C ASP A 15 -1.35 -0.36 8.45
N ARG A 16 -0.03 -0.17 8.56
CA ARG A 16 0.86 -0.10 7.39
C ARG A 16 0.80 -1.34 6.53
N LEU A 17 0.81 -2.52 7.16
CA LEU A 17 0.78 -3.79 6.44
C LEU A 17 -0.57 -3.98 5.73
N ALA A 18 -1.68 -3.81 6.46
CA ALA A 18 -3.03 -3.94 5.92
C ALA A 18 -3.25 -2.95 4.76
N PHE A 19 -2.78 -1.73 4.92
CA PHE A 19 -2.81 -0.72 3.88
C PHE A 19 -1.98 -1.11 2.66
N THR A 20 -0.75 -1.58 2.86
CA THR A 20 0.13 -2.01 1.76
C THR A 20 -0.53 -3.13 0.95
N VAL A 21 -1.13 -4.11 1.63
CA VAL A 21 -1.87 -5.19 0.95
C VAL A 21 -3.05 -4.62 0.16
N LEU A 22 -3.81 -3.71 0.75
CA LEU A 22 -4.93 -3.03 0.09
C LEU A 22 -4.52 -2.24 -1.15
N ALA A 23 -3.41 -1.51 -1.08
CA ALA A 23 -2.86 -0.77 -2.21
C ALA A 23 -2.43 -1.72 -3.33
N ILE A 24 -1.74 -2.81 -3.00
CA ILE A 24 -1.35 -3.85 -3.97
C ILE A 24 -2.60 -4.44 -4.63
N GLU A 25 -3.62 -4.79 -3.86
CA GLU A 25 -4.87 -5.36 -4.39
C GLU A 25 -5.61 -4.38 -5.30
N ALA A 26 -5.75 -3.12 -4.88
CA ALA A 26 -6.41 -2.08 -5.67
C ALA A 26 -5.65 -1.77 -6.97
N SER A 27 -4.32 -1.68 -6.91
CA SER A 27 -3.48 -1.50 -8.09
C SER A 27 -3.51 -2.72 -9.01
N ALA A 28 -3.51 -3.93 -8.46
CA ALA A 28 -3.61 -5.16 -9.24
C ALA A 28 -4.96 -5.25 -9.98
N GLN A 29 -6.06 -4.94 -9.30
CA GLN A 29 -7.39 -4.83 -9.93
C GLN A 29 -7.39 -3.77 -11.04
N LYS A 30 -6.79 -2.61 -10.80
CA LYS A 30 -6.70 -1.51 -11.78
C LYS A 30 -5.87 -1.87 -13.01
N MET A 31 -4.82 -2.68 -12.85
CA MET A 31 -4.02 -3.22 -13.96
C MET A 31 -4.61 -4.49 -14.58
N GLY A 32 -5.61 -5.11 -13.97
CA GLY A 32 -6.16 -6.39 -14.42
C GLY A 32 -5.19 -7.57 -14.26
N ILE A 33 -4.26 -7.50 -13.30
CA ILE A 33 -3.29 -8.56 -13.01
C ILE A 33 -3.55 -9.18 -11.63
N SER A 34 -2.95 -10.34 -11.38
CA SER A 34 -3.04 -10.95 -10.04
C SER A 34 -2.25 -10.13 -9.00
N PRO A 35 -2.75 -10.01 -7.76
CA PRO A 35 -2.05 -9.29 -6.68
C PRO A 35 -0.66 -9.87 -6.38
N SER A 36 -0.46 -11.18 -6.58
CA SER A 36 0.85 -11.83 -6.49
C SER A 36 1.86 -11.29 -7.51
N GLU A 37 1.41 -11.00 -8.74
CA GLU A 37 2.25 -10.42 -9.80
C GLU A 37 2.53 -8.94 -9.51
N MET A 38 1.50 -8.19 -9.12
CA MET A 38 1.67 -6.81 -8.70
C MET A 38 2.68 -6.68 -7.55
N ARG A 39 2.56 -7.55 -6.54
CA ARG A 39 3.51 -7.60 -5.42
C ARG A 39 4.93 -7.91 -5.90
N LYS A 40 5.13 -8.87 -6.81
CA LYS A 40 6.46 -9.18 -7.37
C LYS A 40 7.06 -7.98 -8.10
N ARG A 41 6.26 -7.28 -8.90
CA ARG A 41 6.71 -6.08 -9.62
C ARG A 41 7.10 -4.97 -8.65
N LEU A 42 6.29 -4.74 -7.62
CA LEU A 42 6.57 -3.75 -6.56
C LEU A 42 7.78 -4.13 -5.71
N ASP A 43 7.99 -5.41 -5.45
CA ASP A 43 9.17 -5.95 -4.76
C ASP A 43 10.44 -5.73 -5.61
N LYS A 44 10.37 -6.00 -6.93
CA LYS A 44 11.48 -5.79 -7.87
C LYS A 44 11.97 -4.33 -7.89
N VAL A 45 11.05 -3.37 -7.83
CA VAL A 45 11.39 -1.93 -7.85
C VAL A 45 11.57 -1.33 -6.44
N GLY A 46 11.51 -2.15 -5.38
CA GLY A 46 11.70 -1.71 -3.99
C GLY A 46 10.57 -0.82 -3.44
N LEU A 47 9.42 -0.73 -4.12
CA LEU A 47 8.30 0.11 -3.72
C LEU A 47 7.63 -0.35 -2.42
N ILE A 48 7.80 -1.63 -2.02
CA ILE A 48 7.31 -2.13 -0.73
C ILE A 48 7.95 -1.37 0.45
N LYS A 49 9.25 -1.05 0.37
CA LYS A 49 9.91 -0.22 1.39
C LYS A 49 9.40 1.23 1.37
N SER A 50 9.14 1.77 0.18
CA SER A 50 8.57 3.11 0.01
C SER A 50 7.15 3.19 0.59
N LEU A 51 6.34 2.15 0.41
CA LEU A 51 4.97 2.08 0.96
C LEU A 51 4.95 2.01 2.49
N ILE A 52 5.94 1.36 3.12
CA ILE A 52 5.99 1.23 4.58
C ILE A 52 6.54 2.49 5.27
N GLN A 53 7.49 3.19 4.64
CA GLN A 53 8.12 4.40 5.21
C GLN A 53 7.46 5.72 4.78
N ASP A 54 7.18 5.89 3.49
CA ASP A 54 6.76 7.18 2.89
C ASP A 54 5.26 7.39 2.98
N CYS A 55 4.51 6.29 2.84
CA CYS A 55 3.06 6.34 2.82
C CYS A 55 2.44 6.52 4.22
N TYR A 56 3.13 6.17 5.32
CA TYR A 56 2.52 6.28 6.65
C TYR A 56 2.17 7.73 7.07
N ASP A 57 2.95 8.72 6.64
CA ASP A 57 2.73 10.14 6.98
C ASP A 57 1.67 10.79 6.06
N THR A 58 1.66 10.44 4.78
CA THR A 58 0.78 11.04 3.75
C THR A 58 -0.62 10.43 3.72
N LEU A 59 -0.76 9.16 4.14
CA LEU A 59 -2.00 8.36 4.04
C LEU A 59 -3.09 8.70 5.05
N HIS A 60 -2.85 9.58 6.02
CA HIS A 60 -3.94 10.07 6.87
C HIS A 60 -4.95 10.94 6.11
N THR A 61 -4.66 11.33 4.86
CA THR A 61 -5.47 12.28 4.08
C THR A 61 -5.90 11.79 2.70
N GLU A 62 -5.31 10.72 2.16
CA GLU A 62 -5.57 10.28 0.78
C GLU A 62 -6.45 9.02 0.68
N SER A 63 -7.32 9.00 -0.33
CA SER A 63 -8.21 7.88 -0.61
C SER A 63 -7.47 6.69 -1.22
N ARG A 64 -7.92 5.47 -0.91
CA ARG A 64 -7.37 4.19 -1.44
C ARG A 64 -7.19 4.16 -2.96
N GLU A 65 -8.09 4.82 -3.70
CA GLU A 65 -8.06 4.89 -5.17
C GLU A 65 -6.94 5.79 -5.71
N ALA A 66 -6.63 6.88 -5.00
CA ALA A 66 -5.53 7.78 -5.34
C ALA A 66 -4.20 7.03 -5.23
N VAL A 67 -4.01 6.37 -4.07
CA VAL A 67 -2.81 5.56 -3.80
C VAL A 67 -2.65 4.42 -4.81
N ALA A 68 -3.75 3.75 -5.17
CA ALA A 68 -3.69 2.73 -6.20
C ALA A 68 -3.25 3.29 -7.57
N SER A 69 -3.63 4.54 -7.89
CA SER A 69 -3.17 5.26 -9.07
C SER A 69 -1.68 5.58 -9.00
N ASP A 70 -1.22 6.16 -7.89
CA ASP A 70 0.20 6.49 -7.68
C ASP A 70 1.09 5.25 -7.77
N VAL A 71 0.69 4.14 -7.15
CA VAL A 71 1.43 2.88 -7.21
C VAL A 71 1.49 2.33 -8.64
N VAL A 72 0.39 2.42 -9.40
CA VAL A 72 0.35 1.99 -10.81
C VAL A 72 1.19 2.91 -11.70
N GLU A 73 1.15 4.21 -11.49
CA GLU A 73 1.93 5.20 -12.24
C GLU A 73 3.42 5.09 -11.93
N ALA A 74 3.78 4.98 -10.66
CA ALA A 74 5.15 4.73 -10.22
C ALA A 74 5.70 3.45 -10.86
N LEU A 75 4.93 2.36 -10.81
CA LEU A 75 5.33 1.11 -11.43
C LEU A 75 5.53 1.26 -12.95
N LYS A 76 4.58 1.86 -13.67
CA LYS A 76 4.71 2.11 -15.12
C LYS A 76 5.90 3.00 -15.45
N ASN A 77 6.19 4.00 -14.61
CA ASN A 77 7.32 4.90 -14.80
C ASN A 77 8.66 4.17 -14.61
N TRP A 78 8.73 3.23 -13.66
CA TRP A 78 9.86 2.33 -13.49
C TRP A 78 10.03 1.37 -14.68
N GLU A 79 8.95 0.73 -15.13
CA GLU A 79 8.98 -0.16 -16.30
C GLU A 79 9.35 0.56 -17.61
N ARG A 80 9.12 1.89 -17.69
CA ARG A 80 9.52 2.72 -18.84
C ARG A 80 10.98 3.21 -18.76
N LYS A 81 11.60 3.11 -17.58
CA LYS A 81 13.01 3.51 -17.34
C LYS A 81 14.01 2.36 -17.54
N GLU A 82 13.56 1.11 -17.53
CA GLU A 82 14.30 -0.04 -18.07
C GLU A 82 14.25 -0.05 -19.61
#